data_AF-A0A7S2ZRC4-F1
#
_entry.id   AF-A0A7S2ZRC4-F1
#
_cell.length_a   1.000
_cell.length_b   1.000
_cell.length_c   1.000
_cell.angle_alpha   90.00
_cell.angle_beta   90.00
_cell.angle_gamma   90.00
#
_symmetry.space_group_name_H-M   'P 1'
#
loop_
_entity.id
_entity.type
_entity.pdbx_description
1 polymer ?
#
loop_
_entity_poly.entity_id
_entity_poly.type
_entity_poly.pdbx_seq_one_letter_code
_entity_poly.pdbx_strand_id
1 'polypeptide(L)'
;MERKLVENSDDFLYSSNIFEIARRHGLWRKEQKLDFVRVYGPLDDDLIKYSTDRVWRAAQLWNPSRGESRENRQNYPTNFHADRPISFEDVNALLRDHYEGSEIDLTKGIESGPFGDPDRYDKFPGDGLSAGDLREHSFLRAISMFRSIYYFIQRSDTSLPKEVNGRVLMGFHEPSESIAVPLYVCSKTLPKQVVSGSMFAYDDTSLYWAATLLGNWVHKAYVHIHPFVMPLINNFETNMYNEMDKVEEEAAVLIKAGKKDEAITLLEGKQLEWSIDTREFLRTTFYQIVSKFHDGLVYGNPAGESVTVHSVFYPREWLEAIGVFSSPFPVVENSKKRSLRER
;
A
#
# COMPACT_ATOMS: atom_id res chain seq x y z
N MET A 1 -11.83 22.40 -15.04
CA MET A 1 -12.20 21.49 -13.94
C MET A 1 -12.73 20.22 -14.58
N GLU A 2 -11.82 19.29 -14.89
CA GLU A 2 -11.93 18.24 -15.92
C GLU A 2 -12.88 17.05 -15.61
N ARG A 3 -13.85 17.21 -14.71
CA ARG A 3 -14.91 16.20 -14.47
C ARG A 3 -16.06 16.24 -15.47
N LYS A 4 -16.13 17.32 -16.24
CA LYS A 4 -17.27 17.65 -17.09
C LYS A 4 -17.00 17.18 -18.50
N LEU A 5 -17.81 16.24 -18.98
CA LEU A 5 -17.74 15.75 -20.36
C LEU A 5 -17.95 16.91 -21.34
N VAL A 6 -17.17 16.88 -22.42
CA VAL A 6 -17.30 17.80 -23.55
C VAL A 6 -17.72 16.97 -24.76
N GLU A 7 -18.89 17.30 -25.31
CA GLU A 7 -19.42 16.61 -26.48
C GLU A 7 -18.52 16.88 -27.70
N ASN A 8 -18.23 15.84 -28.49
CA ASN A 8 -17.36 15.90 -29.69
C ASN A 8 -15.92 16.36 -29.42
N SER A 9 -15.38 16.08 -28.22
CA SER A 9 -13.97 16.26 -27.92
C SER A 9 -13.19 14.98 -28.21
N ASP A 10 -12.03 15.10 -28.86
CA ASP A 10 -11.12 14.00 -29.13
C ASP A 10 -10.54 13.37 -27.84
N ASP A 11 -10.66 14.07 -26.70
CA ASP A 11 -10.17 13.63 -25.39
C ASP A 11 -11.13 12.67 -24.67
N PHE A 12 -12.37 12.51 -25.16
CA PHE A 12 -13.40 11.71 -24.48
C PHE A 12 -13.99 10.62 -25.38
N LEU A 13 -13.99 9.40 -24.85
CA LEU A 13 -14.79 8.28 -25.39
C LEU A 13 -15.86 7.90 -24.38
N TYR A 14 -17.12 7.84 -24.82
CA TYR A 14 -18.26 7.48 -23.99
C TYR A 14 -19.35 6.80 -24.83
N SER A 15 -20.26 6.07 -24.17
CA SER A 15 -21.40 5.42 -24.83
C SER A 15 -22.25 6.45 -25.57
N SER A 16 -22.67 6.13 -26.80
CA SER A 16 -23.42 7.05 -27.68
C SER A 16 -24.74 7.56 -27.09
N ASN A 17 -25.30 6.87 -26.09
CA ASN A 17 -26.54 7.21 -25.42
C ASN A 17 -26.37 7.88 -24.04
N ILE A 18 -25.15 8.21 -23.61
CA ILE A 18 -24.88 8.74 -22.26
C ILE A 18 -25.73 9.99 -21.95
N PHE A 19 -25.70 11.01 -22.82
CA PHE A 19 -26.49 12.24 -22.63
C PHE A 19 -28.00 11.99 -22.70
N GLU A 20 -28.43 11.07 -23.57
CA GLU A 20 -29.83 10.72 -23.74
C GLU A 20 -30.40 10.11 -22.46
N ILE A 21 -29.68 9.14 -21.87
CA ILE A 21 -30.05 8.49 -20.61
C ILE A 21 -30.10 9.52 -19.47
N ALA A 22 -29.05 10.35 -19.32
CA ALA A 22 -29.01 11.36 -18.28
C ALA A 22 -30.21 12.32 -18.34
N ARG A 23 -30.59 12.75 -19.55
CA ARG A 23 -31.76 13.60 -19.78
C ARG A 23 -33.07 12.88 -19.50
N ARG A 24 -33.22 11.63 -19.98
CA ARG A 24 -34.45 10.83 -19.83
C ARG A 24 -34.83 10.63 -18.36
N HIS A 25 -33.82 10.48 -17.49
CA HIS A 25 -34.01 10.32 -16.04
C HIS A 25 -34.00 11.65 -15.27
N GLY A 26 -33.91 12.80 -15.94
CA GLY A 26 -33.91 14.11 -15.30
C GLY A 26 -32.65 14.45 -14.50
N LEU A 27 -31.56 13.71 -14.71
CA LEU A 27 -30.30 13.86 -13.98
C LEU A 27 -29.41 14.97 -14.55
N TRP A 28 -29.68 15.40 -15.78
CA TRP A 28 -28.88 16.40 -16.49
C TRP A 28 -29.74 17.22 -17.47
N ARG A 29 -29.30 18.45 -17.75
CA ARG A 29 -29.92 19.37 -18.72
C ARG A 29 -28.89 19.85 -19.73
N LYS A 30 -29.30 19.99 -21.00
CA LYS A 30 -28.40 20.23 -22.14
C LYS A 30 -27.61 21.55 -22.04
N GLU A 31 -28.13 22.52 -21.31
CA GLU A 31 -27.52 23.83 -21.14
C GLU A 31 -26.26 23.79 -20.26
N GLN A 32 -25.99 22.66 -19.61
CA GLN A 32 -24.84 22.47 -18.72
C GLN A 32 -23.92 21.39 -19.28
N LYS A 33 -22.61 21.48 -19.02
CA LYS A 33 -21.72 20.33 -19.25
C LYS A 33 -22.07 19.20 -18.28
N LEU A 34 -22.04 17.95 -18.74
CA LEU A 34 -22.38 16.78 -17.93
C LEU A 34 -21.22 16.45 -16.97
N ASP A 35 -21.42 16.60 -15.67
CA ASP A 35 -20.48 16.12 -14.64
C ASP A 35 -20.71 14.62 -14.40
N PHE A 36 -19.77 13.79 -14.83
CA PHE A 36 -19.97 12.34 -14.86
C PHE A 36 -20.23 11.76 -13.47
N VAL A 37 -19.43 12.16 -12.49
CA VAL A 37 -19.54 11.66 -11.11
C VAL A 37 -20.84 12.14 -10.46
N ARG A 38 -21.32 13.36 -10.76
CA ARG A 38 -22.60 13.83 -10.22
C ARG A 38 -23.81 13.09 -10.81
N VAL A 39 -23.74 12.71 -12.08
CA VAL A 39 -24.85 12.07 -12.80
C VAL A 39 -24.89 10.56 -12.58
N TYR A 40 -23.72 9.91 -12.54
CA TYR A 40 -23.58 8.45 -12.54
C TYR A 40 -22.79 7.89 -11.35
N GLY A 41 -22.15 8.75 -10.56
CA GLY A 41 -21.40 8.32 -9.38
C GLY A 41 -22.30 8.03 -8.17
N PRO A 42 -21.76 7.37 -7.14
CA PRO A 42 -22.47 7.14 -5.89
C PRO A 42 -22.74 8.47 -5.17
N LEU A 43 -23.91 8.58 -4.55
CA LEU A 43 -24.34 9.73 -3.74
C LEU A 43 -24.20 9.47 -2.23
N ASP A 44 -23.60 8.34 -1.85
CA ASP A 44 -23.44 7.91 -0.46
C ASP A 44 -22.18 8.57 0.14
N ASP A 45 -22.37 9.39 1.17
CA ASP A 45 -21.30 10.15 1.82
C ASP A 45 -20.19 9.25 2.39
N ASP A 46 -20.49 8.03 2.80
CA ASP A 46 -19.49 7.12 3.36
C ASP A 46 -18.63 6.50 2.26
N LEU A 47 -19.23 6.18 1.10
CA LEU A 47 -18.46 5.79 -0.09
C LEU A 47 -17.56 6.92 -0.60
N ILE A 48 -18.02 8.15 -0.48
CA ILE A 48 -17.24 9.34 -0.80
C ILE A 48 -16.04 9.42 0.14
N LYS A 49 -16.25 9.45 1.48
CA LYS A 49 -15.15 9.50 2.46
C LYS A 49 -14.14 8.37 2.29
N TYR A 50 -14.61 7.14 2.09
CA TYR A 50 -13.77 5.95 1.87
C TYR A 50 -12.81 6.09 0.68
N SER A 51 -13.15 6.92 -0.30
CA SER A 51 -12.43 7.03 -1.56
C SER A 51 -11.64 8.34 -1.69
N THR A 52 -12.21 9.45 -1.24
CA THR A 52 -11.71 10.79 -1.57
C THR A 52 -10.50 11.21 -0.77
N ASP A 53 -10.32 10.69 0.46
CA ASP A 53 -9.14 11.04 1.27
C ASP A 53 -7.84 10.59 0.57
N ARG A 54 -7.86 9.47 -0.18
CA ARG A 54 -6.72 9.00 -0.98
C ARG A 54 -6.41 9.92 -2.17
N VAL A 55 -7.44 10.50 -2.78
CA VAL A 55 -7.29 11.50 -3.85
C VAL A 55 -6.72 12.79 -3.29
N TRP A 56 -7.21 13.23 -2.13
CA TRP A 56 -6.69 14.38 -1.41
C TRP A 56 -5.21 14.20 -1.06
N ARG A 57 -4.82 13.01 -0.59
CA ARG A 57 -3.42 12.71 -0.26
C ARG A 57 -2.50 12.79 -1.47
N ALA A 58 -2.91 12.28 -2.62
CA ALA A 58 -2.16 12.44 -3.86
C ALA A 58 -2.01 13.93 -4.25
N ALA A 59 -3.07 14.73 -4.11
CA ALA A 59 -3.00 16.18 -4.35
C ALA A 59 -2.06 16.88 -3.37
N GLN A 60 -2.09 16.54 -2.08
CA GLN A 60 -1.18 17.08 -1.06
C GLN A 60 0.29 16.78 -1.37
N LEU A 61 0.60 15.58 -1.85
CA LEU A 61 1.98 15.17 -2.15
C LEU A 61 2.49 15.71 -3.48
N TRP A 62 1.64 15.79 -4.51
CA TRP A 62 2.08 16.10 -5.88
C TRP A 62 1.72 17.50 -6.36
N ASN A 63 0.72 18.15 -5.77
CA ASN A 63 0.35 19.54 -6.02
C ASN A 63 0.03 20.28 -4.70
N PRO A 64 1.01 20.43 -3.80
CA PRO A 64 0.83 21.21 -2.59
C PRO A 64 0.50 22.69 -2.87
N SER A 65 1.00 23.28 -3.98
CA SER A 65 0.78 24.69 -4.32
C SER A 65 -0.70 25.05 -4.52
N ARG A 66 -1.52 24.09 -4.98
CA ARG A 66 -2.97 24.25 -5.13
C ARG A 66 -3.72 24.34 -3.80
N GLY A 67 -3.14 23.85 -2.70
CA GLY A 67 -3.76 23.91 -1.38
C GLY A 67 -5.11 23.19 -1.31
N GLU A 68 -5.23 22.01 -1.95
CA GLU A 68 -6.49 21.27 -2.00
C GLU A 68 -6.94 20.87 -0.58
N SER A 69 -8.13 21.34 -0.19
CA SER A 69 -8.70 21.10 1.14
C SER A 69 -9.36 19.73 1.22
N ARG A 70 -9.19 19.05 2.35
CA ARG A 70 -9.86 17.78 2.63
C ARG A 70 -11.39 17.90 2.64
N GLU A 71 -11.91 19.06 3.01
CA GLU A 71 -13.35 19.33 3.02
C GLU A 71 -13.97 19.41 1.61
N ASN A 72 -13.15 19.54 0.57
CA ASN A 72 -13.60 19.58 -0.82
C ASN A 72 -13.81 18.18 -1.46
N ARG A 73 -13.89 17.13 -0.64
CA ARG A 73 -14.04 15.71 -1.08
C ARG A 73 -15.05 15.45 -2.19
N GLN A 74 -16.16 16.18 -2.24
CA GLN A 74 -17.19 15.97 -3.27
C GLN A 74 -16.82 16.57 -4.65
N ASN A 75 -15.86 17.49 -4.71
CA ASN A 75 -15.56 18.26 -5.93
C ASN A 75 -14.08 18.24 -6.33
N TYR A 76 -13.31 17.24 -5.89
CA TYR A 76 -11.96 17.07 -6.41
C TYR A 76 -11.96 16.95 -7.94
N PRO A 77 -11.00 17.59 -8.63
CA PRO A 77 -10.87 17.44 -10.06
C PRO A 77 -10.39 16.03 -10.40
N THR A 78 -10.79 15.51 -11.56
CA THR A 78 -10.28 14.21 -12.04
C THR A 78 -8.82 14.28 -12.46
N ASN A 79 -8.42 15.43 -13.02
CA ASN A 79 -7.04 15.69 -13.45
C ASN A 79 -6.51 16.91 -12.71
N PHE A 80 -5.22 16.91 -12.41
CA PHE A 80 -4.52 18.09 -11.94
C PHE A 80 -3.06 18.01 -12.39
N HIS A 81 -2.45 19.18 -12.60
CA HIS A 81 -1.02 19.26 -12.87
C HIS A 81 -0.25 19.07 -11.56
N ALA A 82 0.81 18.27 -11.56
CA ALA A 82 1.74 18.23 -10.44
C ALA A 82 2.64 19.46 -10.46
N ASP A 83 3.14 19.87 -9.28
CA ASP A 83 4.06 21.01 -9.13
C ASP A 83 5.44 20.71 -9.75
N ARG A 84 5.77 19.43 -9.91
CA ARG A 84 6.99 18.92 -10.53
C ARG A 84 6.74 17.60 -11.26
N PRO A 85 7.65 17.16 -12.14
CA PRO A 85 7.63 15.80 -12.67
C PRO A 85 7.58 14.76 -11.55
N ILE A 86 6.77 13.72 -11.74
CA ILE A 86 6.58 12.61 -10.81
C ILE A 86 7.52 11.48 -11.22
N SER A 87 8.37 11.03 -10.31
CA SER A 87 9.27 9.89 -10.52
C SER A 87 8.57 8.57 -10.21
N PHE A 88 9.24 7.45 -10.51
CA PHE A 88 8.76 6.14 -10.11
C PHE A 88 8.66 6.03 -8.57
N GLU A 89 9.69 6.53 -7.88
CA GLU A 89 9.79 6.52 -6.42
C GLU A 89 8.65 7.32 -5.78
N ASP A 90 8.21 8.42 -6.41
CA ASP A 90 7.06 9.19 -5.93
C ASP A 90 5.74 8.40 -6.01
N VAL A 91 5.54 7.64 -7.09
CA VAL A 91 4.37 6.76 -7.24
C VAL A 91 4.43 5.64 -6.22
N ASN A 92 5.59 5.01 -6.05
CA ASN A 92 5.79 3.95 -5.08
C ASN A 92 5.55 4.46 -3.65
N ALA A 93 6.07 5.64 -3.30
CA ALA A 93 5.84 6.29 -2.01
C ALA A 93 4.35 6.54 -1.75
N LEU A 94 3.57 7.00 -2.75
CA LEU A 94 2.12 7.13 -2.60
C LEU A 94 1.45 5.78 -2.32
N LEU A 95 1.84 4.72 -3.03
CA LEU A 95 1.28 3.39 -2.81
C LEU A 95 1.56 2.85 -1.40
N ARG A 96 2.68 3.26 -0.78
CA ARG A 96 3.10 2.91 0.58
C ARG A 96 2.44 3.73 1.69
N ASP A 97 1.66 4.75 1.34
CA ASP A 97 1.22 5.79 2.27
C ASP A 97 -0.02 5.39 3.10
N HIS A 98 0.03 5.73 4.38
CA HIS A 98 -1.06 5.66 5.37
C HIS A 98 -1.36 7.06 5.94
N TYR A 99 -1.16 8.09 5.13
CA TYR A 99 -1.33 9.51 5.44
C TYR A 99 -0.32 10.06 6.46
N GLU A 100 0.87 9.49 6.54
CA GLU A 100 1.91 9.86 7.50
C GLU A 100 2.21 11.37 7.47
N GLY A 101 2.27 11.97 8.66
CA GLY A 101 2.53 13.41 8.84
C GLY A 101 1.36 14.34 8.49
N SER A 102 0.19 13.80 8.13
CA SER A 102 -1.03 14.59 7.91
C SER A 102 -1.95 14.59 9.14
N GLU A 103 -3.06 15.34 9.06
CA GLU A 103 -4.11 15.36 10.10
C GLU A 103 -4.87 14.02 10.25
N ILE A 104 -4.70 13.09 9.31
CA ILE A 104 -5.33 11.76 9.31
C ILE A 104 -4.31 10.62 9.27
N ASP A 105 -3.10 10.87 9.76
CA ASP A 105 -2.04 9.87 9.90
C ASP A 105 -2.53 8.64 10.70
N LEU A 106 -2.61 7.48 10.05
CA LEU A 106 -3.13 6.26 10.68
C LEU A 106 -2.15 5.60 11.63
N THR A 107 -0.89 6.04 11.67
CA THR A 107 0.13 5.57 12.62
C THR A 107 0.01 6.23 13.99
N LYS A 108 -0.99 7.10 14.17
CA LYS A 108 -1.20 7.91 15.37
C LYS A 108 -2.55 7.63 16.04
N GLY A 109 -2.62 8.07 17.30
CA GLY A 109 -3.83 8.03 18.10
C GLY A 109 -4.09 6.69 18.78
N ILE A 110 -5.18 6.62 19.53
CA ILE A 110 -5.55 5.41 20.26
C ILE A 110 -5.88 4.24 19.31
N GLU A 111 -6.39 4.58 18.12
CA GLU A 111 -6.81 3.66 17.06
C GLU A 111 -5.63 2.83 16.50
N SER A 112 -4.41 3.37 16.54
CA SER A 112 -3.19 2.69 16.07
C SER A 112 -2.54 1.79 17.12
N GLY A 113 -3.19 1.63 18.27
CA GLY A 113 -2.64 0.90 19.40
C GLY A 113 -1.36 1.53 19.97
N PRO A 114 -0.64 0.81 20.84
CA PRO A 114 0.54 1.35 21.52
C PRO A 114 1.76 1.49 20.61
N PHE A 115 1.78 0.84 19.45
CA PHE A 115 2.96 0.80 18.57
C PHE A 115 2.69 1.31 17.15
N GLY A 116 1.61 2.08 16.98
CA GLY A 116 1.37 2.88 15.77
C GLY A 116 1.03 2.07 14.53
N ASP A 117 0.34 0.93 14.67
CA ASP A 117 -0.12 0.11 13.56
C ASP A 117 -1.14 0.89 12.70
N PRO A 118 -0.88 1.11 11.39
CA PRO A 118 -1.81 1.80 10.51
C PRO A 118 -2.99 0.94 10.05
N ASP A 119 -2.96 -0.38 10.27
CA ASP A 119 -3.99 -1.28 9.77
C ASP A 119 -5.32 -1.15 10.52
N ARG A 120 -6.41 -1.27 9.75
CA ARG A 120 -7.79 -1.26 10.26
C ARG A 120 -8.55 -2.40 9.58
N TYR A 121 -8.66 -3.52 10.29
CA TYR A 121 -9.26 -4.75 9.74
C TYR A 121 -10.74 -4.58 9.37
N ASP A 122 -11.14 -5.31 8.33
CA ASP A 122 -12.50 -5.24 7.78
C ASP A 122 -13.53 -5.71 8.83
N LYS A 123 -14.65 -4.99 8.87
CA LYS A 123 -15.74 -5.23 9.81
C LYS A 123 -16.65 -6.34 9.29
N PHE A 124 -17.00 -7.30 10.14
CA PHE A 124 -18.02 -8.31 9.86
C PHE A 124 -19.13 -8.26 10.93
N PRO A 125 -20.42 -8.37 10.56
CA PRO A 125 -21.52 -8.45 11.54
C PRO A 125 -21.28 -9.62 12.49
N GLY A 126 -21.26 -9.35 13.80
CA GLY A 126 -20.80 -10.31 14.81
C GLY A 126 -20.25 -9.58 16.05
N ASP A 127 -19.95 -10.33 17.12
CA ASP A 127 -19.30 -9.82 18.34
C ASP A 127 -19.94 -8.57 18.98
N GLY A 128 -21.26 -8.44 18.86
CA GLY A 128 -22.03 -7.32 19.41
C GLY A 128 -22.17 -6.12 18.47
N LEU A 129 -21.68 -6.19 17.23
CA LEU A 129 -21.84 -5.16 16.21
C LEU A 129 -22.95 -5.51 15.22
N SER A 130 -23.91 -4.61 15.06
CA SER A 130 -24.96 -4.69 14.04
C SER A 130 -24.47 -4.15 12.69
N ALA A 131 -25.15 -4.51 11.60
CA ALA A 131 -24.87 -3.93 10.29
C ALA A 131 -25.03 -2.40 10.25
N GLY A 132 -25.88 -1.83 11.13
CA GLY A 132 -26.01 -0.38 11.30
C GLY A 132 -24.75 0.24 11.90
N ASP A 133 -24.23 -0.35 12.98
CA ASP A 133 -23.01 0.11 13.64
C ASP A 133 -21.81 0.12 12.69
N LEU A 134 -21.72 -0.90 11.83
CA LEU A 134 -20.63 -1.00 10.85
C LEU A 134 -20.75 0.02 9.72
N ARG A 135 -21.96 0.51 9.43
CA ARG A 135 -22.22 1.53 8.40
C ARG A 135 -21.91 2.93 8.90
N GLU A 136 -22.36 3.25 10.11
CA GLU A 136 -22.26 4.62 10.66
C GLU A 136 -20.86 4.92 11.23
N HIS A 137 -20.07 3.90 11.54
CA HIS A 137 -18.77 4.05 12.17
C HIS A 137 -17.72 3.23 11.42
N SER A 138 -17.01 3.83 10.46
CA SER A 138 -15.90 3.18 9.74
C SER A 138 -14.58 3.90 9.96
N PHE A 139 -13.48 3.15 9.96
CA PHE A 139 -12.16 3.75 9.91
C PHE A 139 -11.86 4.36 8.54
N LEU A 140 -10.95 5.32 8.53
CA LEU A 140 -10.35 5.78 7.29
C LEU A 140 -9.59 4.63 6.62
N ARG A 141 -9.56 4.69 5.29
CA ARG A 141 -8.89 3.72 4.45
C ARG A 141 -7.55 4.26 3.99
N ALA A 142 -6.46 3.61 4.37
CA ALA A 142 -5.12 3.88 3.83
C ALA A 142 -5.00 3.52 2.34
N ILE A 143 -3.94 4.03 1.72
CA ILE A 143 -3.56 3.69 0.34
C ILE A 143 -2.87 2.33 0.35
N SER A 144 -1.81 2.18 1.15
CA SER A 144 -1.22 0.87 1.49
C SER A 144 -2.13 0.14 2.48
N MET A 145 -2.25 -1.18 2.35
CA MET A 145 -3.04 -1.96 3.29
C MET A 145 -2.78 -3.47 3.24
N PHE A 146 -3.03 -4.14 4.37
CA PHE A 146 -2.90 -5.59 4.57
C PHE A 146 -3.61 -6.49 3.55
N ARG A 147 -4.78 -6.10 3.03
CA ARG A 147 -5.54 -6.95 2.08
C ARG A 147 -5.10 -6.77 0.62
N SER A 148 -4.09 -5.94 0.37
CA SER A 148 -3.53 -5.81 -0.97
C SER A 148 -2.91 -7.14 -1.37
N ILE A 149 -3.44 -7.77 -2.42
CA ILE A 149 -2.88 -9.04 -2.91
C ILE A 149 -1.60 -8.73 -3.70
N TYR A 150 -1.68 -7.71 -4.54
CA TYR A 150 -0.59 -7.20 -5.33
C TYR A 150 -0.84 -5.72 -5.67
N TYR A 151 0.23 -5.05 -6.06
CA TYR A 151 0.21 -3.72 -6.63
C TYR A 151 1.22 -3.69 -7.78
N PHE A 152 1.03 -2.76 -8.71
CA PHE A 152 1.97 -2.60 -9.80
C PHE A 152 2.06 -1.18 -10.28
N ILE A 153 3.22 -0.87 -10.86
CA ILE A 153 3.48 0.39 -11.57
C ILE A 153 3.94 0.01 -12.97
N GLN A 154 3.18 0.43 -13.97
CA GLN A 154 3.56 0.24 -15.37
C GLN A 154 4.34 1.46 -15.87
N ARG A 155 5.44 1.22 -16.58
CA ARG A 155 6.20 2.25 -17.27
C ARG A 155 6.40 1.87 -18.73
N SER A 156 6.17 2.84 -19.61
CA SER A 156 6.53 2.77 -21.02
C SER A 156 7.50 3.90 -21.33
N ASP A 157 8.74 3.56 -21.68
CA ASP A 157 9.80 4.54 -21.91
C ASP A 157 10.05 4.76 -23.40
N THR A 158 9.51 5.84 -23.95
CA THR A 158 9.64 6.13 -25.39
C THR A 158 11.07 6.45 -25.85
N SER A 159 12.03 6.61 -24.93
CA SER A 159 13.45 6.73 -25.30
C SER A 159 14.09 5.40 -25.70
N LEU A 160 13.49 4.28 -25.30
CA LEU A 160 13.93 2.92 -25.64
C LEU A 160 13.23 2.40 -26.90
N PRO A 161 13.83 1.42 -27.62
CA PRO A 161 13.17 0.74 -28.72
C PRO A 161 11.87 0.07 -28.30
N LYS A 162 10.84 0.14 -29.15
CA LYS A 162 9.48 -0.38 -28.88
C LYS A 162 9.44 -1.87 -28.47
N GLU A 163 10.47 -2.63 -28.85
CA GLU A 163 10.60 -4.05 -28.53
C GLU A 163 10.89 -4.30 -27.04
N VAL A 164 11.46 -3.32 -26.33
CA VAL A 164 11.95 -3.47 -24.94
C VAL A 164 11.54 -2.31 -24.03
N ASN A 165 10.69 -1.38 -24.51
CA ASN A 165 10.37 -0.16 -23.78
C ASN A 165 9.28 -0.29 -22.70
N GLY A 166 8.67 -1.46 -22.55
CA GLY A 166 7.56 -1.70 -21.64
C GLY A 166 7.96 -2.59 -20.47
N ARG A 167 7.73 -2.09 -19.25
CA ARG A 167 7.89 -2.87 -18.01
C ARG A 167 6.76 -2.65 -17.03
N VAL A 168 6.55 -3.65 -16.17
CA VAL A 168 5.65 -3.62 -15.03
C VAL A 168 6.49 -3.94 -13.80
N LEU A 169 6.55 -3.00 -12.85
CA LEU A 169 7.08 -3.28 -11.52
C LEU A 169 5.95 -3.85 -10.68
N MET A 170 6.09 -5.11 -10.26
CA MET A 170 5.05 -5.89 -9.60
C MET A 170 5.46 -6.18 -8.16
N GLY A 171 4.66 -5.72 -7.20
CA GLY A 171 4.82 -6.05 -5.79
C GLY A 171 3.63 -6.85 -5.27
N PHE A 172 3.86 -7.57 -4.18
CA PHE A 172 2.87 -8.45 -3.56
C PHE A 172 2.66 -8.10 -2.09
N HIS A 173 1.50 -8.45 -1.55
CA HIS A 173 1.06 -7.96 -0.23
C HIS A 173 0.93 -6.42 -0.23
N GLU A 174 0.88 -5.81 0.95
CA GLU A 174 0.87 -4.37 1.15
C GLU A 174 2.13 -3.67 0.61
N PRO A 175 2.00 -2.54 -0.09
CA PRO A 175 3.15 -1.82 -0.64
C PRO A 175 4.17 -1.36 0.41
N SER A 176 3.73 -0.95 1.60
CA SER A 176 4.58 -0.32 2.63
C SER A 176 5.72 -1.22 3.10
N GLU A 177 5.55 -2.54 3.11
CA GLU A 177 6.54 -3.52 3.54
C GLU A 177 6.90 -4.51 2.42
N SER A 178 6.76 -4.08 1.17
CA SER A 178 7.00 -4.91 -0.01
C SER A 178 7.94 -4.24 -1.00
N ILE A 179 8.46 -5.02 -1.95
CA ILE A 179 9.36 -4.56 -3.02
C ILE A 179 8.73 -4.93 -4.36
N ALA A 180 8.68 -3.97 -5.28
CA ALA A 180 8.16 -4.20 -6.62
C ALA A 180 9.28 -4.66 -7.57
N VAL A 181 9.17 -5.88 -8.09
CA VAL A 181 10.17 -6.47 -9.00
C VAL A 181 9.85 -6.08 -10.45
N PRO A 182 10.83 -5.69 -11.29
CA PRO A 182 10.58 -5.33 -12.68
C PRO A 182 10.38 -6.58 -13.55
N LEU A 183 9.29 -6.58 -14.32
CA LEU A 183 8.92 -7.60 -15.29
C LEU A 183 8.75 -6.97 -16.66
N TYR A 184 9.43 -7.51 -17.67
CA TYR A 184 9.42 -6.92 -19.01
C TYR A 184 8.28 -7.46 -19.86
N VAL A 185 7.58 -6.57 -20.56
CA VAL A 185 6.43 -6.92 -21.41
C VAL A 185 6.84 -7.82 -22.58
N CYS A 186 8.09 -7.72 -23.04
CA CYS A 186 8.64 -8.55 -24.10
C CYS A 186 9.03 -9.96 -23.67
N SER A 187 9.01 -10.24 -22.36
CA SER A 187 9.35 -11.54 -21.79
C SER A 187 8.40 -12.62 -22.28
N LYS A 188 8.94 -13.80 -22.60
CA LYS A 188 8.18 -15.00 -22.97
C LYS A 188 7.89 -15.88 -21.75
N THR A 189 8.59 -15.65 -20.64
CA THR A 189 8.48 -16.41 -19.39
C THR A 189 8.26 -15.48 -18.19
N LEU A 190 7.86 -16.04 -17.05
CA LEU A 190 7.77 -15.30 -15.78
C LEU A 190 8.46 -16.08 -14.67
N PRO A 191 9.11 -15.40 -13.71
CA PRO A 191 9.77 -16.05 -12.58
C PRO A 191 8.76 -16.79 -11.69
N LYS A 192 9.11 -17.99 -11.22
CA LYS A 192 8.23 -18.79 -10.36
C LYS A 192 7.78 -18.03 -9.11
N GLN A 193 8.66 -17.18 -8.56
CA GLN A 193 8.40 -16.39 -7.35
C GLN A 193 7.22 -15.42 -7.51
N VAL A 194 6.94 -15.01 -8.74
CA VAL A 194 5.88 -14.07 -9.11
C VAL A 194 4.57 -14.80 -9.42
N VAL A 195 4.65 -16.00 -10.02
CA VAL A 195 3.47 -16.73 -10.53
C VAL A 195 3.04 -17.92 -9.65
N SER A 196 3.81 -18.25 -8.61
CA SER A 196 3.47 -19.30 -7.64
C SER A 196 2.82 -18.73 -6.39
N GLY A 197 2.26 -19.63 -5.57
CA GLY A 197 1.63 -19.32 -4.30
C GLY A 197 0.11 -19.42 -4.32
N SER A 198 -0.47 -19.38 -3.13
CA SER A 198 -1.91 -19.34 -2.86
C SER A 198 -2.12 -18.54 -1.59
N MET A 199 -3.12 -17.67 -1.54
CA MET A 199 -3.47 -16.98 -0.29
C MET A 199 -4.01 -17.93 0.79
N PHE A 200 -4.33 -19.18 0.43
CA PHE A 200 -4.89 -20.18 1.34
C PHE A 200 -3.87 -21.18 1.88
N ALA A 201 -2.66 -21.20 1.32
CA ALA A 201 -1.62 -22.14 1.73
C ALA A 201 -0.25 -21.49 1.60
N TYR A 202 0.52 -21.54 2.69
CA TYR A 202 1.88 -21.03 2.71
C TYR A 202 2.74 -21.71 1.64
N ASP A 203 3.42 -20.90 0.85
CA ASP A 203 4.41 -21.32 -0.14
C ASP A 203 5.66 -20.48 0.07
N ASP A 204 6.70 -21.10 0.62
CA ASP A 204 7.96 -20.42 0.87
C ASP A 204 8.59 -19.88 -0.42
N THR A 205 8.24 -20.39 -1.61
CA THR A 205 8.79 -19.95 -2.91
C THR A 205 8.15 -18.68 -3.47
N SER A 206 7.03 -18.24 -2.90
CA SER A 206 6.22 -17.11 -3.39
C SER A 206 6.72 -15.76 -2.83
N LEU A 207 6.77 -14.73 -3.68
CA LEU A 207 6.99 -13.34 -3.24
C LEU A 207 5.89 -12.84 -2.32
N TYR A 208 4.62 -13.18 -2.61
CA TYR A 208 3.48 -12.86 -1.75
C TYR A 208 3.71 -13.27 -0.29
N TRP A 209 4.06 -14.53 -0.03
CA TRP A 209 4.25 -14.99 1.34
C TRP A 209 5.50 -14.42 2.01
N ALA A 210 6.58 -14.15 1.26
CA ALA A 210 7.74 -13.47 1.81
C ALA A 210 7.41 -12.04 2.26
N ALA A 211 6.67 -11.28 1.46
CA ALA A 211 6.20 -9.95 1.82
C ALA A 211 5.16 -9.99 2.96
N THR A 212 4.23 -10.94 2.92
CA THR A 212 3.20 -11.14 3.96
C THR A 212 3.81 -11.44 5.33
N LEU A 213 4.87 -12.27 5.40
CA LEU A 213 5.56 -12.56 6.66
C LEU A 213 6.25 -11.31 7.22
N LEU A 214 6.91 -10.54 6.36
CA LEU A 214 7.59 -9.31 6.75
C LEU A 214 6.58 -8.27 7.26
N GLY A 215 5.58 -7.94 6.46
CA GLY A 215 4.53 -6.96 6.77
C GLY A 215 3.82 -7.27 8.08
N ASN A 216 3.24 -8.46 8.21
CA ASN A 216 2.54 -8.85 9.45
C ASN A 216 3.42 -8.77 10.71
N TRP A 217 4.73 -8.96 10.61
CA TRP A 217 5.62 -8.79 11.75
C TRP A 217 5.93 -7.32 12.04
N VAL A 218 6.16 -6.51 11.00
CA VAL A 218 6.37 -5.06 11.13
C VAL A 218 5.20 -4.42 11.88
N HIS A 219 3.96 -4.76 11.52
CA HIS A 219 2.75 -4.18 12.11
C HIS A 219 2.59 -4.48 13.62
N LYS A 220 3.23 -5.52 14.16
CA LYS A 220 3.21 -5.79 15.61
C LYS A 220 3.82 -4.67 16.44
N ALA A 221 4.80 -3.96 15.89
CA ALA A 221 5.46 -2.85 16.53
C ALA A 221 5.92 -1.80 15.51
N TYR A 222 4.97 -1.30 14.70
CA TYR A 222 5.23 -0.50 13.49
C TYR A 222 6.25 0.63 13.72
N VAL A 223 6.04 1.47 14.74
CA VAL A 223 6.93 2.60 15.06
C VAL A 223 8.37 2.21 15.43
N HIS A 224 8.61 0.95 15.77
CA HIS A 224 9.95 0.44 16.08
C HIS A 224 10.57 -0.32 14.91
N ILE A 225 9.76 -1.11 14.19
CA ILE A 225 10.25 -2.04 13.17
C ILE A 225 10.29 -1.37 11.80
N HIS A 226 9.26 -0.62 11.41
CA HIS A 226 9.20 0.03 10.09
C HIS A 226 10.40 0.96 9.84
N PRO A 227 10.84 1.84 10.78
CA PRO A 227 12.04 2.65 10.60
C PRO A 227 13.35 1.86 10.47
N PHE A 228 13.40 0.62 10.95
CA PHE A 228 14.53 -0.27 10.77
C PHE A 228 14.52 -0.94 9.39
N VAL A 229 13.35 -1.37 8.92
CA VAL A 229 13.18 -2.11 7.66
C VAL A 229 13.27 -1.20 6.43
N MET A 230 12.65 -0.01 6.46
CA MET A 230 12.55 0.85 5.28
C MET A 230 13.90 1.29 4.70
N PRO A 231 14.92 1.65 5.49
CA PRO A 231 16.24 1.94 4.93
C PRO A 231 16.86 0.73 4.21
N LEU A 232 16.62 -0.49 4.69
CA LEU A 232 17.10 -1.72 4.03
C LEU A 232 16.39 -1.92 2.70
N ILE A 233 15.06 -1.80 2.67
CA ILE A 233 14.25 -1.87 1.45
C ILE A 233 14.70 -0.81 0.45
N ASN A 234 14.80 0.45 0.86
CA ASN A 234 15.17 1.55 -0.03
C ASN A 234 16.56 1.35 -0.64
N ASN A 235 17.53 0.85 0.14
CA ASN A 235 18.86 0.54 -0.37
C ASN A 235 18.84 -0.61 -1.38
N PHE A 236 18.06 -1.67 -1.10
CA PHE A 236 17.89 -2.78 -2.04
C PHE A 236 17.24 -2.32 -3.36
N GLU A 237 16.14 -1.58 -3.27
CA GLU A 237 15.43 -1.01 -4.41
C GLU A 237 16.31 -0.09 -5.24
N THR A 238 17.06 0.82 -4.60
CA THR A 238 17.97 1.74 -5.29
C THR A 238 19.01 0.98 -6.13
N ASN A 239 19.58 -0.09 -5.59
CA ASN A 239 20.56 -0.90 -6.32
C ASN A 239 19.91 -1.63 -7.50
N MET A 240 18.75 -2.24 -7.28
CA MET A 240 17.98 -2.92 -8.32
C MET A 240 17.59 -1.97 -9.47
N TYR A 241 17.10 -0.77 -9.15
CA TYR A 241 16.66 0.20 -10.17
C TYR A 241 17.84 0.82 -10.94
N ASN A 242 18.97 1.09 -10.28
CA ASN A 242 20.18 1.53 -10.97
C ASN A 242 20.75 0.45 -11.91
N GLU A 243 20.60 -0.83 -11.57
CA GLU A 243 20.97 -1.93 -12.46
C GLU A 243 19.99 -2.09 -13.61
N MET A 244 18.70 -1.92 -13.34
CA MET A 244 17.63 -1.95 -14.34
C MET A 244 17.91 -0.96 -15.48
N ASP A 245 18.22 0.30 -15.18
CA ASP A 245 18.50 1.30 -16.22
C ASP A 245 19.68 0.89 -17.13
N LYS A 246 20.74 0.31 -16.56
CA LYS A 246 21.91 -0.16 -17.33
C LYS A 246 21.59 -1.34 -18.25
N VAL A 247 20.81 -2.30 -17.74
CA VAL A 247 20.38 -3.48 -18.49
C VAL A 247 19.44 -3.10 -19.64
N GLU A 248 18.61 -2.08 -19.44
CA GLU A 248 17.74 -1.55 -20.50
C GLU A 248 18.53 -0.85 -21.61
N GLU A 249 19.57 -0.10 -21.27
CA GLU A 249 20.49 0.48 -22.26
C GLU A 249 21.19 -0.61 -23.08
N GLU A 250 21.67 -1.68 -22.43
CA GLU A 250 22.30 -2.82 -23.11
C GLU A 250 21.31 -3.53 -24.04
N ALA A 251 20.08 -3.79 -23.57
CA ALA A 251 19.03 -4.37 -24.39
C ALA A 251 18.73 -3.47 -25.61
N ALA A 252 18.69 -2.15 -25.43
CA ALA A 252 18.49 -1.21 -26.53
C ALA A 252 19.63 -1.25 -27.57
N VAL A 253 20.89 -1.45 -27.15
CA VAL A 253 22.04 -1.64 -28.04
C VAL A 253 21.88 -2.93 -28.85
N LEU A 254 21.46 -4.03 -28.21
CA LEU A 254 21.20 -5.30 -28.89
C LEU A 254 20.07 -5.18 -29.92
N ILE A 255 18.97 -4.47 -29.59
CA ILE A 255 17.90 -4.21 -30.54
C ILE A 255 18.42 -3.44 -31.77
N LYS A 256 19.22 -2.39 -31.57
CA LYS A 256 19.82 -1.61 -32.67
C LYS A 256 20.76 -2.44 -33.54
N ALA A 257 21.41 -3.45 -32.98
CA ALA A 257 22.24 -4.41 -33.69
C ALA A 257 21.45 -5.53 -34.40
N GLY A 258 20.10 -5.52 -34.35
CA GLY A 258 19.25 -6.56 -34.93
C GLY A 258 19.15 -7.84 -34.10
N LYS A 259 19.65 -7.83 -32.86
CA LYS A 259 19.76 -8.99 -31.97
C LYS A 259 18.59 -9.07 -30.98
N LYS A 260 17.37 -9.17 -31.51
CA LYS A 260 16.15 -9.09 -30.69
C LYS A 260 16.04 -10.20 -29.64
N ASP A 261 16.30 -11.44 -30.02
CA ASP A 261 16.17 -12.56 -29.07
C ASP A 261 17.25 -12.51 -27.96
N GLU A 262 18.44 -12.01 -28.25
CA GLU A 262 19.50 -11.78 -27.24
C GLU A 262 19.05 -10.71 -26.23
N ALA A 263 18.45 -9.60 -26.71
CA ALA A 263 17.92 -8.55 -25.84
C ALA A 263 16.81 -9.08 -24.91
N ILE A 264 15.86 -9.85 -25.44
CA ILE A 264 14.79 -10.44 -24.64
C ILE A 264 15.37 -11.42 -23.61
N THR A 265 16.32 -12.26 -24.00
CA THR A 265 16.96 -13.23 -23.10
C THR A 265 17.71 -12.54 -21.95
N LEU A 266 18.39 -11.41 -22.23
CA LEU A 266 19.06 -10.59 -21.21
C LEU A 266 18.06 -10.10 -20.16
N LEU A 267 16.96 -9.50 -20.61
CA LEU A 267 15.91 -8.96 -19.74
C LEU A 267 15.22 -10.07 -18.94
N GLU A 268 14.95 -11.22 -19.56
CA GLU A 268 14.40 -12.41 -18.91
C GLU A 268 15.30 -12.95 -17.80
N GLY A 269 16.61 -13.03 -18.05
CA GLY A 269 17.59 -13.46 -17.06
C GLY A 269 17.58 -12.53 -15.84
N LYS A 270 17.56 -11.21 -16.08
CA LYS A 270 17.61 -10.21 -15.02
C LYS A 270 16.34 -10.15 -14.18
N GLN A 271 15.15 -10.22 -14.78
CA GLN A 271 13.91 -10.27 -14.00
C GLN A 271 13.82 -11.54 -13.13
N LEU A 272 14.38 -12.67 -13.57
CA LEU A 272 14.45 -13.89 -12.77
C LEU A 272 15.40 -13.72 -11.58
N GLU A 273 16.59 -13.17 -11.80
CA GLU A 273 17.58 -12.85 -10.77
C GLU A 273 16.96 -11.93 -9.71
N TRP A 274 16.44 -10.76 -10.10
CA TRP A 274 15.81 -9.82 -9.16
C TRP A 274 14.62 -10.42 -8.41
N SER A 275 13.84 -11.31 -9.04
CA SER A 275 12.73 -12.00 -8.35
C SER A 275 13.20 -12.99 -7.29
N ILE A 276 14.31 -13.70 -7.52
CA ILE A 276 14.94 -14.58 -6.54
C ILE A 276 15.50 -13.75 -5.39
N ASP A 277 16.28 -12.72 -5.73
CA ASP A 277 17.00 -11.91 -4.75
C ASP A 277 16.05 -11.12 -3.87
N THR A 278 14.99 -10.55 -4.43
CA THR A 278 13.95 -9.84 -3.67
C THR A 278 13.31 -10.76 -2.65
N ARG A 279 12.98 -11.99 -3.05
CA ARG A 279 12.39 -12.96 -2.13
C ARG A 279 13.34 -13.30 -0.99
N GLU A 280 14.61 -13.60 -1.29
CA GLU A 280 15.59 -13.93 -0.25
C GLU A 280 15.90 -12.73 0.65
N PHE A 281 15.91 -11.52 0.10
CA PHE A 281 16.02 -10.28 0.86
C PHE A 281 14.87 -10.14 1.85
N LEU A 282 13.62 -10.26 1.41
CA LEU A 282 12.43 -10.16 2.27
C LEU A 282 12.47 -11.21 3.39
N ARG A 283 12.84 -12.46 3.07
CA ARG A 283 12.96 -13.55 4.07
C ARG A 283 14.07 -13.29 5.07
N THR A 284 15.23 -12.84 4.61
CA THR A 284 16.37 -12.55 5.48
C THR A 284 16.05 -11.37 6.40
N THR A 285 15.42 -10.32 5.86
CA THR A 285 14.94 -9.18 6.65
C THR A 285 13.91 -9.63 7.68
N PHE A 286 13.00 -10.54 7.32
CA PHE A 286 12.05 -11.13 8.28
C PHE A 286 12.78 -11.83 9.45
N TYR A 287 13.79 -12.68 9.17
CA TYR A 287 14.57 -13.31 10.24
C TYR A 287 15.33 -12.30 11.10
N GLN A 288 15.81 -11.20 10.50
CA GLN A 288 16.45 -10.12 11.25
C GLN A 288 15.47 -9.43 12.20
N ILE A 289 14.25 -9.11 11.76
CA ILE A 289 13.28 -8.43 12.63
C ILE A 289 12.69 -9.34 13.70
N VAL A 290 12.52 -10.64 13.43
CA VAL A 290 12.07 -11.61 14.46
C VAL A 290 13.12 -11.78 15.55
N SER A 291 14.40 -11.83 15.19
CA SER A 291 15.49 -11.94 16.18
C SER A 291 15.79 -10.62 16.88
N LYS A 292 15.51 -9.48 16.23
CA LYS A 292 15.79 -8.16 16.79
C LYS A 292 14.65 -7.61 17.65
N PHE A 293 13.40 -7.84 17.28
CA PHE A 293 12.20 -7.27 17.89
C PHE A 293 11.25 -8.39 18.32
N HIS A 294 11.39 -8.86 19.55
CA HIS A 294 10.56 -9.94 20.10
C HIS A 294 10.36 -9.77 21.61
N ASP A 295 9.29 -10.38 22.14
CA ASP A 295 8.98 -10.46 23.57
C ASP A 295 8.95 -9.10 24.32
N GLY A 296 8.58 -8.03 23.61
CA GLY A 296 8.57 -6.68 24.17
C GLY A 296 9.98 -6.10 24.38
N LEU A 297 10.98 -6.60 23.66
CA LEU A 297 12.38 -6.20 23.73
C LEU A 297 12.95 -5.89 22.34
N VAL A 298 13.91 -4.99 22.29
CA VAL A 298 14.79 -4.74 21.13
C VAL A 298 16.20 -5.16 21.49
N TYR A 299 16.72 -6.11 20.71
CA TYR A 299 18.07 -6.60 20.84
C TYR A 299 19.01 -5.81 19.93
N GLY A 300 20.12 -5.35 20.48
CA GLY A 300 21.20 -4.66 19.78
C GLY A 300 22.50 -5.41 19.94
N ASN A 301 23.39 -5.23 18.97
CA ASN A 301 24.72 -5.83 18.96
C ASN A 301 24.74 -7.37 19.19
N PRO A 302 23.91 -8.18 18.49
CA PRO A 302 23.83 -9.62 18.76
C PRO A 302 25.13 -10.38 18.47
N ALA A 303 26.04 -9.80 17.68
CA ALA A 303 27.33 -10.39 17.32
C ALA A 303 28.53 -9.76 18.07
N GLY A 304 28.31 -8.79 18.94
CA GLY A 304 29.38 -8.16 19.71
C GLY A 304 29.66 -8.86 21.05
N GLU A 305 30.68 -8.38 21.76
CA GLU A 305 31.10 -8.95 23.06
C GLU A 305 30.01 -8.85 24.14
N SER A 306 29.05 -7.95 23.98
CA SER A 306 27.85 -7.86 24.81
C SER A 306 26.62 -7.49 23.98
N VAL A 307 25.50 -8.11 24.32
CA VAL A 307 24.19 -7.85 23.72
C VAL A 307 23.54 -6.70 24.50
N THR A 308 23.04 -5.68 23.79
CA THR A 308 22.21 -4.64 24.40
C THR A 308 20.74 -5.02 24.29
N VAL A 309 19.97 -4.79 25.35
CA VAL A 309 18.54 -5.12 25.40
C VAL A 309 17.78 -3.90 25.88
N HIS A 310 16.84 -3.42 25.07
CA HIS A 310 15.96 -2.31 25.41
C HIS A 310 14.53 -2.80 25.50
N SER A 311 13.81 -2.46 26.56
CA SER A 311 12.40 -2.80 26.66
C SER A 311 11.56 -1.88 25.77
N VAL A 312 10.67 -2.50 24.99
CA VAL A 312 9.57 -1.85 24.29
C VAL A 312 8.36 -1.89 25.23
N PHE A 313 8.27 -0.86 26.08
CA PHE A 313 7.12 -0.70 26.96
C PHE A 313 6.04 0.18 26.32
N TYR A 314 4.81 0.06 26.80
CA TYR A 314 3.69 0.83 26.29
C TYR A 314 3.90 2.35 26.50
N PRO A 315 3.60 3.19 25.48
CA PRO A 315 3.67 4.63 25.64
C PRO A 315 2.73 5.13 26.72
N ARG A 316 3.16 6.14 27.47
CA ARG A 316 2.37 6.75 28.55
C ARG A 316 1.01 7.24 28.07
N GLU A 317 0.99 7.97 26.95
CA GLU A 317 -0.25 8.53 26.38
C GLU A 317 -1.27 7.43 26.07
N TRP A 318 -0.82 6.29 25.57
CA TRP A 318 -1.68 5.14 25.32
C TRP A 318 -2.20 4.54 26.64
N LEU A 319 -1.34 4.39 27.66
CA LEU A 319 -1.72 3.91 28.99
C LEU A 319 -2.73 4.84 29.68
N GLU A 320 -2.60 6.16 29.51
CA GLU A 320 -3.55 7.16 29.98
C GLU A 320 -4.89 7.03 29.24
N ALA A 321 -4.86 6.90 27.92
CA ALA A 321 -6.06 6.76 27.09
C ALA A 321 -6.87 5.49 27.42
N ILE A 322 -6.21 4.38 27.76
CA ILE A 322 -6.90 3.15 28.20
C ILE A 322 -7.21 3.12 29.70
N GLY A 323 -6.91 4.18 30.44
CA GLY A 323 -7.28 4.34 31.85
C GLY A 323 -6.45 3.55 32.84
N VAL A 324 -5.22 3.12 32.50
CA VAL A 324 -4.34 2.38 33.43
C VAL A 324 -4.07 3.15 34.73
N PHE A 325 -3.99 4.48 34.65
CA PHE A 325 -3.73 5.34 35.80
C PHE A 325 -5.01 5.76 36.54
N SER A 326 -6.19 5.35 36.07
CA SER A 326 -7.49 5.84 36.53
C SER A 326 -8.17 4.95 37.58
N SER A 327 -7.72 3.71 37.79
CA SER A 327 -8.17 2.82 38.89
C SER A 327 -7.17 1.67 39.08
N PRO A 328 -6.94 1.17 40.32
CA PRO A 328 -6.25 -0.11 40.48
C PRO A 328 -7.03 -1.17 39.68
N PHE A 329 -6.30 -2.01 38.94
CA PHE A 329 -6.87 -3.11 38.15
C PHE A 329 -7.98 -3.81 38.95
N PRO A 330 -9.18 -4.04 38.36
CA PRO A 330 -10.18 -4.83 39.04
C PRO A 330 -9.58 -6.21 39.31
N VAL A 331 -9.34 -6.51 40.59
CA VAL A 331 -9.05 -7.88 41.01
C VAL A 331 -10.29 -8.65 40.64
N VAL A 332 -10.19 -9.50 39.63
CA VAL A 332 -11.25 -10.48 39.34
C VAL A 332 -11.34 -11.36 40.59
N GLU A 333 -12.28 -11.07 41.48
CA GLU A 333 -12.61 -11.97 42.57
C GLU A 333 -13.08 -13.27 41.92
N ASN A 334 -12.23 -14.29 41.97
CA ASN A 334 -12.60 -15.65 41.58
C ASN A 334 -13.74 -16.12 42.50
N SER A 335 -14.99 -15.88 42.08
CA SER A 335 -16.19 -16.38 42.74
C SER A 335 -16.36 -17.88 42.48
N LYS A 336 -15.44 -18.70 43.03
CA LYS A 336 -15.62 -20.14 43.21
C LYS A 336 -15.10 -20.59 44.57
N LYS A 337 -15.76 -20.12 45.64
CA LYS A 337 -15.93 -20.97 46.84
C LYS A 337 -16.86 -22.12 46.45
N ARG A 338 -16.32 -23.16 45.82
CA ARG A 338 -17.01 -24.44 45.69
C ARG A 338 -16.97 -25.07 47.08
N SER A 339 -18.13 -25.11 47.75
CA SER A 339 -18.29 -25.75 49.05
C SER A 339 -17.88 -27.21 48.97
N LEU A 340 -16.76 -27.56 49.61
CA LEU A 340 -16.49 -28.93 50.04
C LEU A 340 -17.37 -29.21 51.26
N ARG A 341 -18.64 -29.55 51.02
CA ARG A 341 -19.47 -30.31 51.95
C ARG A 341 -20.36 -31.25 51.15
N GLU A 342 -20.36 -32.50 51.60
CA GLU A 342 -21.31 -33.59 51.30
C GLU A 342 -21.07 -34.36 49.99
N ARG A 343 -20.23 -35.39 50.08
CA ARG A 343 -20.67 -36.80 50.17
C ARG A 343 -19.56 -37.69 50.71
#